data_AF-A0A973XUT6-F1
#
_entry.id   AF-A0A973XUT6-F1
#
_cell.length_a   1.000
_cell.length_b   1.000
_cell.length_c   1.000
_cell.angle_alpha   90.00
_cell.angle_beta   90.00
_cell.angle_gamma   90.00
#
_symmetry.space_group_name_H-M   'P 1'
#
loop_
_entity.id
_entity.type
_entity.pdbx_description
1 polymer ?
#
loop_
_entity_poly.entity_id
_entity_poly.type
_entity_poly.pdbx_seq_one_letter_code
_entity_poly.pdbx_strand_id
1 'polypeptide(L)'
;MAVIHHTTLTPSKPELLTPWLPAQPWHTGTGHPPQLTKAGGFRLDDPQGEVGIEFMIVTDASGNPPHTYHVPLTYHGTPLHGADHALIGTAEHGVLGQRWIYDVA
;
A
#
# COMPACT_ATOMS: atom_id res chain seq x y z
N MET A 1 -8.58 5.97 -17.86
CA MET A 1 -8.15 7.13 -17.05
C MET A 1 -8.33 6.76 -15.59
N ALA A 2 -7.29 6.86 -14.76
CA ALA A 2 -7.36 6.47 -13.36
C ALA A 2 -8.31 7.41 -12.64
N VAL A 3 -9.43 6.88 -12.16
CA VAL A 3 -10.34 7.66 -11.32
C VAL A 3 -9.75 7.70 -9.91
N ILE A 4 -9.39 8.90 -9.45
CA ILE A 4 -8.97 9.14 -8.08
C ILE A 4 -10.15 9.75 -7.34
N HIS A 5 -10.72 9.00 -6.40
CA HIS A 5 -11.71 9.53 -5.48
C HIS A 5 -11.01 10.35 -4.40
N HIS A 6 -11.44 11.60 -4.23
CA HIS A 6 -11.06 12.41 -3.07
C HIS A 6 -11.90 11.94 -1.87
N THR A 7 -11.45 10.89 -1.21
CA THR A 7 -12.17 10.25 -0.09
C THR A 7 -11.18 9.68 0.93
N THR A 8 -11.71 9.09 1.99
CA THR A 8 -10.93 8.44 3.03
C THR A 8 -10.64 6.98 2.67
N LEU A 9 -9.53 6.47 3.20
CA LEU A 9 -9.21 5.06 3.26
C LEU A 9 -8.83 4.75 4.71
N THR A 10 -9.51 3.78 5.32
CA THR A 10 -9.31 3.44 6.74
C THR A 10 -9.09 1.93 6.91
N PRO A 11 -7.91 1.49 7.35
CA PRO A 11 -6.71 2.28 7.61
C PRO A 11 -6.15 2.92 6.32
N SER A 12 -5.42 4.01 6.47
CA SER A 12 -4.68 4.63 5.36
C SER A 12 -3.56 3.71 4.88
N LYS A 13 -3.03 3.97 3.68
CA LYS A 13 -1.99 3.14 3.09
C LYS A 13 -0.70 3.13 3.93
N PRO A 14 -0.18 4.29 4.42
CA PRO A 14 0.95 4.26 5.36
C PRO A 14 0.64 3.46 6.63
N GLU A 15 -0.57 3.56 7.19
CA GLU A 15 -0.96 2.79 8.38
C GLU A 15 -0.98 1.28 8.13
N LEU A 16 -1.37 0.83 6.93
CA LEU A 16 -1.26 -0.58 6.53
C LEU A 16 0.18 -1.04 6.34
N LEU A 17 1.02 -0.17 5.76
CA LEU A 17 2.43 -0.49 5.49
C LEU A 17 3.26 -0.51 6.77
N THR A 18 2.95 0.30 7.79
CA THR A 18 3.72 0.35 9.05
C THR A 18 3.91 -1.02 9.72
N PRO A 19 2.87 -1.86 9.91
CA PRO A 19 3.04 -3.21 10.43
C PRO A 19 3.51 -4.24 9.40
N TRP A 20 3.23 -4.03 8.11
CA TRP A 20 3.59 -4.98 7.04
C TRP A 20 5.06 -4.91 6.64
N LEU A 21 5.63 -3.71 6.58
CA LEU A 21 6.98 -3.45 6.08
C LEU A 21 8.07 -4.18 6.89
N PRO A 22 8.03 -4.22 8.25
CA PRO A 22 9.02 -4.94 9.04
C PRO A 22 9.03 -6.46 8.84
N ALA A 23 7.95 -7.04 8.31
CA ALA A 23 7.87 -8.47 8.02
C ALA A 23 8.58 -8.86 6.71
N GLN A 24 9.00 -7.88 5.90
CA GLN A 24 9.61 -8.13 4.60
C GLN A 24 11.11 -8.42 4.73
N PRO A 25 11.65 -9.42 4.00
CA PRO A 25 13.05 -9.82 4.13
C PRO A 25 14.05 -8.76 3.66
N TRP A 26 13.59 -7.81 2.83
CA TRP A 26 14.38 -6.71 2.28
C TRP A 26 14.30 -5.42 3.10
N HIS A 27 13.47 -5.37 4.15
CA HIS A 27 13.35 -4.19 5.00
C HIS A 27 14.61 -3.99 5.85
N THR A 28 15.14 -2.76 5.86
CA THR A 28 16.42 -2.43 6.50
C THR A 28 16.26 -1.60 7.78
N GLY A 29 15.05 -1.47 8.32
CA GLY A 29 14.76 -0.58 9.46
C GLY A 29 15.42 -0.97 10.79
N THR A 30 15.44 -0.01 11.71
CA THR A 30 16.36 0.05 12.87
C THR A 30 15.79 -0.54 14.18
N GLY A 31 14.82 -1.46 14.10
CA GLY A 31 14.18 -2.06 15.28
C GLY A 31 13.14 -1.18 15.98
N HIS A 32 12.86 0.01 15.46
CA HIS A 32 11.71 0.84 15.84
C HIS A 32 10.56 0.64 14.84
N PRO A 33 9.31 0.91 15.24
CA PRO A 33 8.19 0.96 14.30
C PRO A 33 8.47 2.00 13.18
N PRO A 34 8.23 1.66 11.91
CA PRO A 34 8.42 2.59 10.80
C PRO A 34 7.60 3.87 10.97
N GLN A 35 8.20 5.01 10.62
CA GLN A 35 7.54 6.31 10.57
C GLN A 35 7.35 6.73 9.12
N LEU A 36 6.30 6.18 8.50
CA LEU A 36 6.08 6.26 7.06
C LEU A 36 5.37 7.56 6.66
N THR A 37 5.99 8.29 5.73
CA THR A 37 5.37 9.41 5.02
C THR A 37 5.33 9.11 3.53
N LYS A 38 4.20 9.37 2.86
CA LYS A 38 4.10 9.25 1.40
C LYS A 38 4.98 10.31 0.74
N ALA A 39 5.97 9.88 -0.02
CA ALA A 39 6.89 10.75 -0.76
C ALA A 39 6.46 10.95 -2.22
N GLY A 40 5.57 10.10 -2.74
CA GLY A 40 5.05 10.23 -4.09
C GLY A 40 4.48 8.93 -4.62
N GLY A 41 4.44 8.82 -5.95
CA GLY A 41 4.00 7.62 -6.65
C GLY A 41 3.20 7.94 -7.91
N PHE A 42 2.79 6.89 -8.59
CA PHE A 42 1.91 6.97 -9.77
C PHE A 42 0.92 5.80 -9.79
N ARG A 43 -0.08 5.89 -10.66
CA ARG A 43 -1.09 4.84 -10.83
C ARG A 43 -1.10 4.39 -12.29
N LEU A 44 -1.40 3.12 -12.49
CA LEU A 44 -1.73 2.60 -13.82
C LEU A 44 -3.24 2.43 -13.93
N ASP A 45 -3.73 2.59 -15.14
CA ASP A 45 -5.13 2.37 -15.46
C ASP A 45 -5.38 0.88 -15.65
N ASP A 46 -6.41 0.36 -14.99
CA ASP A 46 -7.05 -0.87 -15.41
C ASP A 46 -8.10 -0.53 -16.48
N PRO A 47 -7.99 -1.03 -17.72
CA PRO A 47 -8.97 -0.82 -18.77
C PRO A 47 -10.39 -1.27 -18.39
N GLN A 48 -10.52 -2.26 -17.50
CA GLN A 48 -11.82 -2.74 -17.03
C GLN A 48 -12.33 -1.99 -15.79
N GLY A 49 -11.47 -1.20 -15.14
CA GLY A 49 -11.83 -0.40 -13.96
C GLY A 49 -12.08 -1.21 -12.67
N GLU A 50 -11.69 -2.49 -12.64
CA GLU A 50 -11.92 -3.41 -11.53
C GLU A 50 -10.79 -3.37 -10.50
N VAL A 51 -9.56 -3.13 -10.97
CA VAL A 51 -8.35 -3.17 -10.16
C VAL A 51 -7.73 -1.79 -10.04
N GLY A 52 -7.51 -1.33 -8.80
CA GLY A 52 -6.61 -0.20 -8.57
C GLY A 52 -5.16 -0.67 -8.68
N ILE A 53 -4.31 0.03 -9.43
CA ILE A 53 -2.87 -0.28 -9.53
C ILE A 53 -2.10 0.98 -9.13
N GLU A 54 -1.26 0.91 -8.11
CA GLU A 54 -0.47 2.05 -7.60
C GLU A 54 0.97 1.65 -7.32
N PHE A 55 1.89 2.52 -7.70
CA PHE A 55 3.30 2.44 -7.37
C PHE A 55 3.57 3.54 -6.35
N MET A 56 3.53 3.18 -5.07
CA MET A 56 3.69 4.13 -3.97
C MET A 56 5.16 4.28 -3.61
N ILE A 57 5.59 5.51 -3.34
CA ILE A 57 6.89 5.79 -2.73
C ILE A 57 6.64 6.28 -1.31
N VAL A 58 7.23 5.59 -0.33
CA VAL A 58 7.16 5.96 1.10
C VAL A 58 8.56 6.13 1.66
N THR A 59 8.74 7.15 2.50
CA THR A 59 9.97 7.36 3.26
C THR A 59 9.72 7.01 4.72
N ASP A 60 10.55 6.12 5.26
CA ASP A 60 10.65 5.79 6.67
C ASP A 60 11.71 6.68 7.34
N ALA A 61 11.25 7.56 8.22
CA ALA A 61 12.10 8.47 8.99
C ALA A 61 12.56 7.87 10.34
N SER A 62 12.21 6.63 10.65
CA SER A 62 12.62 5.96 11.91
C SER A 62 14.12 5.61 11.94
N GLY A 63 14.74 5.47 10.75
CA GLY A 63 16.16 5.22 10.58
C GLY A 63 16.98 6.50 10.39
N ASN A 64 18.30 6.39 10.63
CA ASN A 64 19.27 7.42 10.27
C ASN A 64 20.43 6.77 9.49
N PRO A 65 20.56 7.02 8.16
CA PRO A 65 19.73 7.90 7.34
C PRO A 65 18.30 7.36 7.12
N PRO A 66 17.33 8.22 6.71
CA PRO A 66 16.00 7.76 6.31
C PRO A 66 16.06 6.80 5.12
N HIS A 67 15.16 5.83 5.08
CA HIS A 67 15.05 4.86 3.99
C HIS A 67 13.80 5.13 3.16
N THR A 68 13.93 5.10 1.84
CA THR A 68 12.79 5.23 0.92
C THR A 68 12.51 3.90 0.24
N TYR A 69 11.25 3.49 0.28
CA TYR A 69 10.77 2.25 -0.30
C TYR A 69 9.81 2.54 -1.45
N HIS A 70 9.91 1.72 -2.48
CA HIS A 70 8.99 1.70 -3.59
C HIS A 70 8.10 0.46 -3.44
N VAL A 71 6.80 0.66 -3.26
CA VAL A 71 5.83 -0.38 -2.95
C VAL A 71 4.76 -0.39 -4.05
N PRO A 72 4.87 -1.31 -5.02
CA PRO A 72 3.81 -1.64 -5.96
C PRO A 72 2.62 -2.28 -5.23
N LEU A 73 1.41 -1.82 -5.53
CA LEU A 73 0.19 -2.20 -4.82
C LEU A 73 -0.95 -2.44 -5.79
N THR A 74 -1.78 -3.44 -5.49
CA THR A 74 -3.10 -3.60 -6.12
C THR A 74 -4.25 -3.54 -5.12
N TYR A 75 -5.39 -3.01 -5.56
CA TYR A 75 -6.61 -2.85 -4.76
C TYR A 75 -7.74 -3.62 -5.43
N HIS A 76 -8.36 -4.53 -4.70
CA HIS A 76 -9.45 -5.39 -5.19
C HIS A 76 -10.71 -5.20 -4.36
N GLY A 77 -11.87 -5.30 -5.00
CA GLY A 77 -13.18 -5.25 -4.32
C GLY A 77 -13.57 -6.57 -3.64
N THR A 78 -12.79 -7.62 -3.84
CA THR A 78 -12.95 -8.96 -3.25
C THR A 78 -11.56 -9.56 -2.99
N PRO A 79 -11.44 -10.54 -2.08
CA PRO A 79 -10.17 -11.22 -1.86
C PRO A 79 -9.76 -12.04 -3.10
N LEU A 80 -8.47 -12.00 -3.43
CA LEU A 80 -7.87 -12.84 -4.46
C LEU A 80 -7.55 -14.23 -3.91
N HIS A 81 -8.09 -15.26 -4.54
CA HIS A 81 -7.83 -16.64 -4.17
C HIS A 81 -6.35 -17.03 -4.41
N GLY A 82 -5.67 -17.53 -3.38
CA GLY A 82 -4.28 -17.99 -3.46
C GLY A 82 -3.22 -16.91 -3.32
N ALA A 83 -3.61 -15.65 -3.06
CA ALA A 83 -2.71 -14.52 -2.92
C ALA A 83 -2.51 -14.08 -1.46
N ASP A 84 -2.86 -14.92 -0.48
CA ASP A 84 -2.82 -14.57 0.95
C ASP A 84 -1.42 -14.13 1.42
N HIS A 85 -0.36 -14.70 0.84
CA HIS A 85 1.02 -14.34 1.13
C HIS A 85 1.39 -12.90 0.75
N ALA A 86 0.67 -12.32 -0.22
CA ALA A 86 0.88 -10.96 -0.70
C ALA A 86 -0.10 -9.96 -0.06
N LEU A 87 -1.04 -10.41 0.76
CA LEU A 87 -2.03 -9.53 1.39
C LEU A 87 -1.34 -8.64 2.42
N ILE A 88 -1.39 -7.33 2.18
CA ILE A 88 -0.92 -6.31 3.13
C ILE A 88 -2.00 -6.07 4.19
N GLY A 89 -3.26 -6.01 3.76
CA GLY A 89 -4.41 -5.87 4.63
C GLY A 89 -5.67 -5.43 3.90
N THR A 90 -6.69 -5.07 4.67
CA THR A 90 -7.96 -4.54 4.16
C THR A 90 -8.19 -3.12 4.64
N ALA A 91 -8.85 -2.31 3.83
CA ALA A 91 -9.29 -0.98 4.23
C ALA A 91 -10.67 -0.63 3.68
N GLU A 92 -11.42 0.17 4.42
CA GLU A 92 -12.68 0.76 3.98
C GLU A 92 -12.41 2.02 3.15
N HIS A 93 -12.84 2.01 1.89
CA HIS A 93 -12.76 3.16 1.00
C HIS A 93 -14.11 3.89 0.96
N GLY A 94 -14.14 5.18 1.29
CA GLY A 94 -15.39 5.93 1.50
C GLY A 94 -16.35 6.00 0.29
N VAL A 95 -15.89 5.69 -0.93
CA VAL A 95 -16.73 5.59 -2.13
C VAL A 95 -16.89 4.16 -2.64
N LEU A 96 -15.92 3.29 -2.38
CA LEU A 96 -15.81 2.00 -3.05
C LEU A 96 -16.08 0.83 -2.09
N GLY A 97 -16.30 1.10 -0.80
CA GLY A 97 -16.46 0.08 0.23
C GLY A 97 -15.14 -0.63 0.56
N GLN A 98 -15.22 -1.84 1.10
CA GLN A 98 -14.07 -2.63 1.51
C GLN A 98 -13.13 -2.93 0.34
N ARG A 99 -11.83 -2.83 0.59
CA ARG A 99 -10.76 -3.09 -0.37
C ARG A 99 -9.71 -4.00 0.22
N TRP A 100 -9.29 -5.00 -0.56
CA TRP A 100 -8.15 -5.87 -0.26
C TRP A 100 -6.92 -5.34 -0.98
N ILE A 101 -5.84 -5.13 -0.23
CA ILE A 101 -4.63 -4.47 -0.71
C ILE A 101 -3.49 -5.48 -0.70
N TYR A 102 -2.89 -5.69 -1.86
CA TYR A 102 -1.83 -6.68 -2.07
C TYR A 102 -0.55 -6.01 -2.55
N ASP A 103 0.59 -6.55 -2.11
CA ASP A 103 1.89 -6.31 -2.73
C ASP A 103 1.96 -7.03 -4.08
N VAL A 104 2.72 -6.46 -5.02
CA VAL A 104 2.97 -7.08 -6.35
C VAL A 104 4.46 -7.12 -6.72
N ALA A 105 5.33 -6.96 -5.73
CA ALA A 105 6.78 -7.15 -5.86
C ALA A 105 7.20 -8.63 -5.84
#